data_AF-A0A7R9ZZK3-F1
#
_entry.id   AF-A0A7R9ZZK3-F1
#
_cell.length_a   1.000
_cell.length_b   1.000
_cell.length_c   1.000
_cell.angle_alpha   90.00
_cell.angle_beta   90.00
_cell.angle_gamma   90.00
#
_symmetry.space_group_name_H-M   'P 1'
#
loop_
_entity.id
_entity.type
_entity.pdbx_description
1 polymer ?
#
loop_
_entity_poly.entity_id
_entity_poly.type
_entity_poly.pdbx_seq_one_letter_code
_entity_poly.pdbx_strand_id
1 'polypeptide(L)'
;EPGEPLRRPYEEFVSGLSLPAELVGSEAAQAVGLTGTHLFIIPAFFELLLHLKRAGRSFSLVFRTFGTDLKDVVAEFNGFCEGKHPLFPNAVFDGRDGWTDYRVSFEDPSTFGTFFRSADG
;
A
#
# COMPACT_ATOMS: atom_id res chain seq x y z
N GLU A 1 25.77 2.98 18.94
CA GLU A 1 24.76 1.88 18.83
C GLU A 1 24.74 1.31 17.41
N PRO A 2 24.48 0.01 17.21
CA PRO A 2 24.17 -0.52 15.88
C PRO A 2 23.04 0.30 15.22
N GLY A 3 23.23 0.74 13.98
CA GLY A 3 22.23 1.54 13.24
C GLY A 3 22.30 3.07 13.44
N GLU A 4 23.14 3.56 14.35
CA GLU A 4 23.32 5.02 14.57
C GLU A 4 23.74 5.80 13.31
N PRO A 5 24.63 5.30 12.43
CA PRO A 5 24.93 5.96 11.15
C PRO A 5 23.73 6.03 10.19
N LEU A 6 22.72 5.17 10.35
CA LEU A 6 21.53 5.13 9.50
C LEU A 6 20.37 5.97 10.05
N ARG A 7 20.52 6.59 11.23
CA ARG A 7 19.43 7.34 11.88
C ARG A 7 18.93 8.50 11.02
N ARG A 8 19.84 9.31 10.50
CA ARG A 8 19.48 10.44 9.65
C ARG A 8 18.72 10.02 8.37
N PRO A 9 19.24 9.10 7.53
CA PRO A 9 18.49 8.67 6.35
C PRO A 9 17.17 7.98 6.72
N TYR A 10 17.11 7.26 7.84
CA TYR A 10 15.86 6.71 8.35
C TYR A 10 14.82 7.80 8.66
N GLU A 11 15.20 8.85 9.37
CA GLU A 11 14.31 9.98 9.67
C GLU A 11 13.85 10.70 8.40
N GLU A 12 14.74 10.88 7.43
CA GLU A 12 14.41 11.44 6.11
C GLU A 12 13.38 10.56 5.37
N PHE A 13 13.52 9.23 5.39
CA PHE A 13 12.55 8.32 4.78
C PHE A 13 11.20 8.30 5.51
N VAL A 14 11.22 8.26 6.85
CA VAL A 14 9.99 8.28 7.66
C VAL A 14 9.21 9.58 7.43
N SER A 15 9.91 10.72 7.33
CA SER A 15 9.28 12.00 7.00
C SER A 15 8.57 11.97 5.64
N GLY A 16 9.07 11.19 4.67
CA GLY A 16 8.41 11.01 3.38
C GLY A 16 7.14 10.15 3.42
N LEU A 17 6.93 9.42 4.52
CA LEU A 17 5.73 8.59 4.76
C LEU A 17 4.71 9.27 5.67
N SER A 18 5.05 10.40 6.27
CA SER A 18 4.12 11.11 7.15
C SER A 18 2.91 11.60 6.38
N LEU A 19 1.73 11.37 6.95
CA LEU A 19 0.49 11.93 6.44
C LEU A 19 0.48 13.45 6.61
N PRO A 20 -0.08 14.20 5.64
CA PRO A 20 -0.41 15.60 5.84
C PRO A 20 -1.25 15.80 7.11
N ALA A 21 -0.97 16.86 7.87
CA ALA A 21 -1.56 17.08 9.20
C ALA A 21 -3.09 17.16 9.16
N GLU A 22 -3.66 17.58 8.04
CA GLU A 22 -5.09 17.72 7.82
C GLU A 22 -5.79 16.36 7.64
N LEU A 23 -5.04 15.33 7.25
CA LEU A 23 -5.55 13.98 7.01
C LEU A 23 -5.42 13.08 8.24
N VAL A 24 -4.55 13.41 9.19
CA VAL A 24 -4.36 12.63 10.41
C VAL A 24 -5.67 12.61 11.22
N GLY A 25 -6.23 11.41 11.41
CA GLY A 25 -7.50 11.23 12.12
C GLY A 25 -8.75 11.66 11.34
N SER A 26 -8.61 12.04 10.06
CA SER A 26 -9.75 12.35 9.20
C SER A 26 -10.56 11.11 8.85
N GLU A 27 -11.87 11.29 8.61
CA GLU A 27 -12.76 10.20 8.17
C GLU A 27 -12.29 9.57 6.86
N ALA A 28 -11.80 10.39 5.92
CA ALA A 28 -11.27 9.92 4.63
C ALA A 28 -10.05 9.01 4.79
N ALA A 29 -9.13 9.35 5.71
CA ALA A 29 -7.96 8.51 5.99
C ALA A 29 -8.38 7.20 6.69
N GLN A 30 -9.23 7.29 7.72
CA GLN A 30 -9.69 6.12 8.47
C GLN A 30 -10.48 5.12 7.58
N ALA A 31 -11.27 5.63 6.62
CA ALA A 31 -12.04 4.81 5.69
C ALA A 31 -11.17 3.91 4.79
N VAL A 32 -9.87 4.24 4.63
CA VAL A 32 -8.89 3.45 3.86
C VAL A 32 -7.83 2.80 4.76
N GLY A 33 -8.09 2.66 6.06
CA GLY A 33 -7.18 1.99 7.00
C GLY A 33 -6.01 2.85 7.50
N LEU A 34 -5.93 4.12 7.10
CA LEU A 34 -4.90 5.06 7.57
C LEU A 34 -5.29 5.62 8.94
N THR A 35 -5.05 4.84 9.99
CA THR A 35 -5.41 5.19 11.38
C THR A 35 -4.28 5.85 12.17
N GLY A 36 -3.04 5.74 11.68
CA GLY A 36 -1.85 6.33 12.29
C GLY A 36 -1.49 7.70 11.72
N THR A 37 -0.20 8.04 11.84
CA THR A 37 0.38 9.28 11.31
C THR A 37 1.19 9.07 10.02
N HIS A 38 1.28 7.84 9.54
CA HIS A 38 2.10 7.46 8.38
C HIS A 38 1.31 6.58 7.42
N LEU A 39 1.71 6.62 6.16
CA LEU A 39 1.31 5.67 5.13
C LEU A 39 1.98 4.31 5.35
N PHE A 40 1.29 3.22 5.02
CA PHE A 40 1.87 1.87 4.99
C PHE A 40 2.55 1.58 3.64
N ILE A 41 2.11 2.25 2.56
CA ILE A 41 2.68 2.11 1.23
C ILE A 41 3.38 3.41 0.80
N ILE A 42 4.59 3.28 0.28
CA ILE A 42 5.36 4.44 -0.20
C ILE A 42 4.62 5.10 -1.38
N PRO A 43 4.36 6.42 -1.38
CA PRO A 43 3.65 7.12 -2.45
C PRO A 43 4.17 6.86 -3.87
N ALA A 44 5.49 6.71 -4.02
CA ALA A 44 6.13 6.41 -5.30
C ALA A 44 5.67 5.07 -5.92
N PHE A 45 5.22 4.11 -5.10
CA PHE A 45 4.62 2.87 -5.59
C PHE A 45 3.30 3.14 -6.31
N PHE A 46 2.42 3.97 -5.75
CA PHE A 46 1.16 4.34 -6.39
C PHE A 46 1.38 5.11 -7.70
N GLU A 47 2.34 6.03 -7.73
CA GLU A 47 2.72 6.73 -8.95
C GLU A 47 3.23 5.78 -10.04
N LEU A 48 4.00 4.75 -9.66
CA LEU A 48 4.41 3.70 -10.57
C LEU A 48 3.20 2.97 -11.17
N LEU A 49 2.21 2.58 -10.36
CA LEU A 49 1.01 1.91 -10.87
C LEU A 49 0.22 2.78 -11.84
N LEU A 50 0.02 4.05 -11.48
CA LEU A 50 -0.63 5.03 -12.36
C LEU A 50 0.14 5.17 -13.68
N HIS A 51 1.47 5.21 -13.63
CA HIS A 51 2.31 5.25 -14.83
C HIS A 51 2.17 3.99 -15.69
N LEU A 52 2.26 2.80 -15.09
CA LEU A 52 2.12 1.52 -15.80
C LEU A 52 0.75 1.40 -16.49
N LYS A 53 -0.32 1.79 -15.79
CA LYS A 53 -1.68 1.80 -16.33
C LYS A 53 -1.83 2.79 -17.49
N ARG A 54 -1.35 4.03 -17.34
CA ARG A 54 -1.34 5.03 -18.44
C ARG A 54 -0.56 4.57 -19.66
N ALA A 55 0.52 3.82 -19.44
CA ALA A 55 1.34 3.23 -20.50
C ALA A 55 0.72 1.96 -21.12
N GLY A 56 -0.46 1.52 -20.66
CA GLY A 56 -1.14 0.33 -21.14
C GLY A 56 -0.39 -0.97 -20.87
N ARG A 57 0.43 -1.02 -19.82
CA ARG A 57 1.26 -2.18 -19.50
C ARG A 57 0.52 -3.14 -18.60
N SER A 58 0.55 -4.43 -18.95
CA SER A 58 0.12 -5.51 -18.06
C SER A 58 1.18 -5.78 -16.99
N PHE A 59 0.76 -5.95 -15.75
CA PHE A 59 1.63 -6.28 -14.63
C PHE A 59 0.87 -7.08 -13.57
N SER A 60 1.62 -7.76 -12.70
CA SER A 60 1.11 -8.50 -11.54
C SER A 60 1.73 -7.93 -10.27
N LEU A 61 0.94 -7.85 -9.21
CA LEU A 61 1.37 -7.35 -7.90
C LEU A 61 1.36 -8.49 -6.89
N VAL A 62 2.41 -8.56 -6.08
CA VAL A 62 2.54 -9.52 -4.98
C VAL A 62 3.01 -8.78 -3.75
N PHE A 63 2.13 -8.64 -2.76
CA PHE A 63 2.51 -8.12 -1.45
C PHE A 63 3.13 -9.24 -0.63
N ARG A 64 4.33 -8.99 -0.11
CA ARG A 64 5.00 -9.84 0.87
C ARG A 64 5.35 -9.00 2.07
N THR A 65 4.72 -9.28 3.19
CA THR A 65 4.99 -8.59 4.45
C THR A 65 5.56 -9.55 5.48
N PHE A 66 6.17 -9.00 6.52
CA PHE A 66 6.65 -9.77 7.66
C PHE A 66 5.80 -9.39 8.87
N GLY A 67 4.97 -10.33 9.36
CA GLY A 67 4.16 -10.11 10.56
C GLY A 67 2.67 -9.90 10.27
N THR A 68 2.06 -8.93 10.95
CA THR A 68 0.60 -8.72 11.01
C THR A 68 0.11 -7.49 10.24
N ASP A 69 1.01 -6.78 9.58
CA ASP A 69 0.82 -5.53 8.84
C ASP A 69 0.09 -5.69 7.49
N LEU A 70 -0.06 -6.92 7.00
CA LEU A 70 -0.72 -7.20 5.71
C LEU A 70 -2.13 -6.60 5.62
N LYS A 71 -2.87 -6.59 6.74
CA LYS A 71 -4.24 -6.05 6.77
C LYS A 71 -4.27 -4.55 6.50
N ASP A 72 -3.33 -3.82 7.09
CA ASP A 72 -3.25 -2.37 6.96
C ASP A 72 -2.79 -1.98 5.55
N VAL A 73 -1.78 -2.70 5.02
CA VAL A 73 -1.31 -2.56 3.64
C VAL A 73 -2.45 -2.80 2.64
N VAL A 74 -3.23 -3.87 2.84
CA VAL A 74 -4.37 -4.19 1.95
C VAL A 74 -5.49 -3.16 2.07
N ALA A 75 -5.78 -2.65 3.26
CA ALA A 75 -6.79 -1.61 3.45
C ALA A 75 -6.42 -0.32 2.69
N GLU A 76 -5.18 0.15 2.84
CA GLU A 76 -4.68 1.33 2.12
C GLU A 76 -4.69 1.10 0.61
N PHE A 77 -4.19 -0.06 0.17
CA PHE A 77 -4.11 -0.42 -1.24
C PHE A 77 -5.49 -0.53 -1.90
N ASN A 78 -6.46 -1.18 -1.26
CA ASN A 78 -7.82 -1.27 -1.79
C ASN A 78 -8.49 0.10 -1.83
N GLY A 79 -8.24 0.97 -0.83
CA GLY A 79 -8.67 2.36 -0.85
C GLY A 79 -8.12 3.13 -2.05
N PHE A 80 -6.86 2.90 -2.42
CA PHE A 80 -6.26 3.41 -3.65
C PHE A 80 -6.96 2.85 -4.90
N CYS A 81 -7.19 1.54 -4.98
CA CYS A 81 -7.83 0.92 -6.14
C CYS A 81 -9.23 1.46 -6.42
N GLU A 82 -9.97 1.84 -5.37
CA GLU A 82 -11.33 2.37 -5.47
C GLU A 82 -11.38 3.89 -5.70
N GLY A 83 -10.22 4.57 -5.70
CA GLY A 83 -10.10 6.02 -5.87
C GLY A 83 -10.45 6.82 -4.62
N LYS A 84 -10.50 6.15 -3.46
CA LYS A 84 -10.87 6.73 -2.15
C LYS A 84 -9.65 7.19 -1.33
N HIS A 85 -8.44 6.81 -1.75
CA HIS A 85 -7.22 7.21 -1.05
C HIS A 85 -7.03 8.73 -1.10
N PRO A 86 -6.88 9.42 0.04
CA PRO A 86 -6.92 10.89 0.10
C PRO A 86 -5.79 11.57 -0.70
N LEU A 87 -4.63 10.92 -0.82
CA LEU A 87 -3.51 11.43 -1.64
C LEU A 87 -3.58 11.05 -3.13
N PHE A 88 -4.42 10.08 -3.49
CA PHE A 88 -4.52 9.56 -4.86
C PHE A 88 -5.99 9.48 -5.27
N PRO A 89 -6.71 10.61 -5.29
CA PRO A 89 -8.11 10.61 -5.68
C PRO A 89 -8.23 10.22 -7.16
N ASN A 90 -9.33 9.54 -7.50
CA ASN A 90 -9.63 9.09 -8.86
C ASN A 90 -8.71 7.99 -9.42
N ALA A 91 -7.84 7.38 -8.61
CA ALA A 91 -7.22 6.13 -8.99
C ALA A 91 -8.32 5.07 -9.26
N VAL A 92 -8.21 4.37 -10.37
CA VAL A 92 -9.16 3.31 -10.74
C VAL A 92 -8.34 2.06 -11.01
N PHE A 93 -8.39 1.10 -10.10
CA PHE A 93 -7.75 -0.22 -10.24
C PHE A 93 -8.68 -1.33 -9.73
N ASP A 94 -9.97 -1.06 -9.65
CA ASP A 94 -11.00 -1.99 -9.17
C ASP A 94 -11.84 -2.59 -10.31
N GLY A 95 -11.33 -2.51 -11.54
CA GLY A 95 -11.93 -3.08 -12.74
C GLY A 95 -13.17 -2.37 -13.30
N ARG A 96 -13.65 -1.28 -12.67
CA ARG A 96 -14.83 -0.55 -13.18
C ARG A 96 -14.61 0.12 -14.54
N ASP A 97 -13.35 0.30 -14.94
CA ASP A 97 -12.97 0.84 -16.25
C ASP A 97 -12.60 -0.25 -17.27
N GLY A 98 -12.94 -1.51 -17.00
CA GLY A 98 -12.70 -2.65 -17.89
C GLY A 98 -11.28 -3.23 -17.83
N TRP A 99 -10.40 -2.67 -16.99
CA TRP A 99 -9.09 -3.25 -16.70
C TRP A 99 -9.19 -4.34 -15.61
N THR A 100 -8.10 -5.02 -15.34
CA THR A 100 -7.99 -5.97 -14.22
C THR A 100 -8.35 -5.29 -12.88
N ASP A 101 -9.18 -5.96 -12.09
CA ASP A 101 -9.40 -5.61 -10.67
C ASP A 101 -8.18 -6.08 -9.86
N TYR A 102 -7.46 -5.13 -9.29
CA TYR A 102 -6.26 -5.36 -8.50
C TYR A 102 -6.53 -5.45 -7.00
N ARG A 103 -7.78 -5.25 -6.54
CA ARG A 103 -8.09 -5.30 -5.12
C ARG A 103 -7.73 -6.67 -4.54
N VAL A 104 -7.17 -6.65 -3.34
CA VAL A 104 -6.81 -7.88 -2.62
C VAL A 104 -8.01 -8.30 -1.77
N SER A 105 -8.47 -9.53 -1.97
CA SER A 105 -9.48 -10.16 -1.13
C SER A 105 -8.84 -11.16 -0.18
N PHE A 106 -9.28 -11.15 1.07
CA PHE A 106 -8.96 -12.19 2.06
C PHE A 106 -10.01 -13.32 2.09
N GLU A 107 -11.06 -13.23 1.27
CA GLU A 107 -12.10 -14.26 1.17
C GLU A 107 -11.70 -15.38 0.21
N ASP A 108 -10.78 -15.11 -0.72
CA ASP A 108 -10.22 -16.09 -1.64
C ASP A 108 -8.84 -16.57 -1.13
N PRO A 109 -8.73 -17.77 -0.57
CA PRO A 109 -7.46 -18.30 -0.08
C PRO A 109 -6.42 -18.54 -1.17
N SER A 110 -6.79 -18.43 -2.46
CA SER A 110 -5.85 -18.51 -3.57
C SER A 110 -5.12 -17.19 -3.85
N THR A 111 -5.61 -16.06 -3.30
CA THR A 111 -5.04 -14.72 -3.53
C THR A 111 -4.12 -14.23 -2.41
N PHE A 112 -4.02 -14.97 -1.29
CA PHE A 112 -3.09 -14.67 -0.20
C PHE A 112 -2.63 -15.96 0.50
N GLY A 113 -1.42 -15.96 1.08
CA GLY A 113 -0.90 -17.12 1.81
C GLY A 113 0.31 -16.78 2.67
N THR A 114 0.50 -17.53 3.76
CA THR A 114 1.68 -17.43 4.63
C THR A 114 2.67 -18.53 4.26
N PHE A 115 3.85 -18.14 3.78
CA PHE A 115 4.91 -19.08 3.41
C PHE A 115 5.96 -19.13 4.52
N PHE A 116 6.09 -20.29 5.17
CA PHE A 116 7.18 -20.53 6.12
C PHE A 116 8.36 -21.13 5.36
N ARG A 117 9.56 -20.56 5.55
CA ARG A 117 10.80 -21.24 5.17
C ARG A 117 11.10 -22.27 6.24
N SER A 118 10.88 -23.54 5.91
CA SER A 118 11.44 -24.64 6.69
C SER A 118 12.97 -24.50 6.69
N ALA A 119 13.63 -24.88 7.79
CA ALA A 119 15.10 -24.89 7.86
C ALA A 119 15.73 -25.91 6.88
N ASP A 120 14.89 -26.74 6.26
CA ASP A 120 15.24 -27.78 5.32
C ASP A 120 14.85 -27.26 3.93
N GLY A 121 15.86 -26.90 3.15
CA GLY A 121 15.79 -26.14 1.88
C GLY A 121 14.70 -26.55 0.88
#